data_AF-A0A524EK45-F1
#
_entry.id   AF-A0A524EK45-F1
#
_cell.length_a   1.000
_cell.length_b   1.000
_cell.length_c   1.000
_cell.angle_alpha   90.00
_cell.angle_beta   90.00
_cell.angle_gamma   90.00
#
_symmetry.space_group_name_H-M   'P 1'
#
loop_
_entity.id
_entity.type
_entity.pdbx_description
1 polymer ?
#
loop_
_entity_poly.entity_id
_entity_poly.type
_entity_poly.pdbx_seq_one_letter_code
_entity_poly.pdbx_strand_id
1 'polypeptide(L)'
;MIDLHEIFNDIPHSVKKRFSKEEIPVLPSCFKPTILGEPRWGMIAQYRCACMNLHAYDFGDHWEIHRDKQNPLTHPIEHLVEDAPRVLGAIVGVGAIVAGAAVYQLFKSRKKE
;
A
#
# COMPACT_ATOMS: atom_id res chain seq x y z
N MET A 1 -26.15 -17.29 -1.49
CA MET A 1 -24.69 -17.41 -1.68
C MET A 1 -24.25 -16.04 -2.14
N ILE A 2 -23.44 -15.35 -1.34
CA ILE A 2 -22.99 -13.99 -1.66
C ILE A 2 -22.01 -14.10 -2.84
N ASP A 3 -22.28 -13.39 -3.94
CA ASP A 3 -21.34 -13.31 -5.05
C ASP A 3 -20.22 -12.33 -4.69
N LEU A 4 -19.09 -12.88 -4.27
CA LEU A 4 -17.92 -12.10 -3.90
C LEU A 4 -17.37 -11.27 -5.08
N HIS A 5 -17.63 -11.67 -6.34
CA HIS A 5 -17.22 -10.87 -7.49
C HIS A 5 -17.97 -9.54 -7.57
N GLU A 6 -19.26 -9.54 -7.25
CA GLU A 6 -20.08 -8.33 -7.26
C GLU A 6 -19.67 -7.37 -6.14
N ILE A 7 -19.45 -7.89 -4.93
CA ILE A 7 -18.99 -7.11 -3.77
C ILE A 7 -17.67 -6.41 -4.05
N PHE A 8 -16.70 -7.14 -4.60
CA PHE A 8 -15.38 -6.57 -4.85
C PHE A 8 -15.33 -5.63 -6.05
N ASN A 9 -16.26 -5.77 -7.01
CA ASN A 9 -16.38 -4.85 -8.14
C ASN A 9 -16.93 -3.48 -7.76
N ASP A 10 -17.74 -3.41 -6.71
CA ASP A 10 -18.28 -2.16 -6.17
C ASP A 10 -17.29 -1.43 -5.21
N ILE A 11 -16.06 -1.93 -5.02
CA ILE A 11 -15.05 -1.21 -4.23
C ILE A 11 -14.46 -0.09 -5.09
N PRO A 12 -14.66 1.20 -4.74
CA PRO A 12 -14.04 2.29 -5.47
C PRO A 12 -12.51 2.22 -5.31
N HIS A 13 -11.79 2.66 -6.34
CA HIS A 13 -10.34 2.70 -6.29
C HIS A 13 -9.83 3.56 -5.12
N SER A 14 -8.80 3.07 -4.45
CA SER A 14 -8.11 3.70 -3.34
C SER A 14 -8.99 3.94 -2.08
N VAL A 15 -10.25 3.46 -2.07
CA VAL A 15 -11.16 3.52 -0.92
C VAL A 15 -11.13 2.18 -0.18
N LYS A 16 -10.95 2.24 1.14
CA LYS A 16 -11.02 1.06 2.01
C LYS A 16 -12.46 0.81 2.43
N LYS A 17 -12.96 -0.39 2.18
CA LYS A 17 -14.19 -0.90 2.77
C LYS A 17 -13.83 -1.93 3.85
N ARG A 18 -14.54 -1.85 4.98
CA ARG A 18 -14.43 -2.79 6.09
C ARG A 18 -15.49 -3.87 5.90
N PHE A 19 -15.08 -5.13 6.03
CA PHE A 19 -15.97 -6.29 5.96
C PHE A 19 -15.74 -7.13 7.21
N SER A 20 -16.80 -7.51 7.91
CA SER A 20 -16.68 -8.40 9.06
C SER A 20 -16.34 -9.83 8.62
N LYS A 21 -15.78 -10.64 9.52
CA LYS A 21 -15.50 -12.07 9.23
C LYS A 21 -16.79 -12.89 9.13
N GLU A 22 -17.91 -12.39 9.65
CA GLU A 22 -19.23 -12.99 9.43
C GLU A 22 -19.71 -12.78 7.99
N GLU A 23 -19.43 -11.62 7.39
CA GLU A 23 -19.75 -11.31 5.99
C GLU A 23 -18.84 -12.06 5.02
N ILE A 24 -17.53 -12.05 5.31
CA ILE A 24 -16.50 -12.70 4.49
C ILE A 24 -15.65 -13.57 5.42
N PRO A 25 -16.04 -14.83 5.70
CA PRO A 25 -15.28 -15.70 6.59
C PRO A 25 -13.93 -16.10 6.00
N VAL A 26 -13.86 -16.25 4.68
CA VAL A 26 -12.64 -16.67 3.98
C VAL A 26 -12.47 -15.83 2.72
N LEU A 27 -11.25 -15.30 2.51
CA LEU A 27 -10.92 -14.59 1.27
C LEU A 27 -10.90 -15.56 0.08
N PRO A 28 -11.30 -15.11 -1.12
CA PRO A 28 -11.16 -15.90 -2.35
C PRO A 28 -9.73 -16.41 -2.56
N SER A 29 -9.59 -17.53 -3.27
CA SER A 29 -8.30 -18.20 -3.52
C SER A 29 -7.26 -17.37 -4.29
N CYS A 30 -7.71 -16.29 -4.96
CA CYS A 30 -6.84 -15.35 -5.65
C CYS A 30 -5.99 -14.50 -4.69
N PHE A 31 -6.41 -14.34 -3.43
CA PHE A 31 -5.66 -13.63 -2.42
C PHE A 31 -4.44 -14.46 -1.98
N LYS A 32 -3.25 -13.92 -2.20
CA LYS A 32 -1.98 -14.50 -1.75
C LYS A 32 -1.35 -13.61 -0.67
N PRO A 33 -0.72 -14.20 0.36
CA PRO A 33 0.02 -13.43 1.36
C PRO A 33 1.04 -12.50 0.70
N THR A 34 1.21 -11.30 1.24
CA THR A 34 2.20 -10.35 0.74
C THR A 34 2.89 -9.61 1.88
N ILE A 35 4.07 -9.08 1.61
CA ILE A 35 4.77 -8.10 2.46
C ILE A 35 4.69 -6.69 1.87
N LEU A 36 4.13 -6.54 0.67
CA LEU A 36 4.08 -5.29 -0.06
C LEU A 36 2.85 -4.47 0.34
N GLY A 37 3.04 -3.55 1.28
CA GLY A 37 2.00 -2.67 1.78
C GLY A 37 2.47 -1.93 3.04
N GLU A 38 1.76 -0.88 3.42
CA GLU A 38 2.03 -0.18 4.69
C GLU A 38 1.54 -1.06 5.85
N PRO A 39 2.40 -1.50 6.77
CA PRO A 39 1.96 -2.25 7.94
C PRO A 39 1.06 -1.36 8.79
N ARG A 40 -0.06 -1.92 9.28
CA ARG A 40 -1.03 -1.21 10.10
C ARG A 40 -1.00 -1.70 11.53
N TRP A 41 -1.23 -0.79 12.47
CA TRP A 41 -1.33 -1.15 13.89
C TRP A 41 -2.50 -2.11 14.11
N GLY A 42 -2.25 -3.27 14.72
CA GLY A 42 -3.26 -4.30 14.94
C GLY A 42 -3.50 -5.23 13.74
N MET A 43 -2.79 -5.05 12.62
CA MET A 43 -2.84 -5.97 11.49
C MET A 43 -2.11 -7.27 11.82
N ILE A 44 -2.74 -8.40 11.53
CA ILE A 44 -2.19 -9.74 11.69
C ILE A 44 -1.46 -10.17 10.41
N ALA A 45 -2.07 -9.92 9.25
CA ALA A 45 -1.55 -10.30 7.95
C ALA A 45 -2.12 -9.39 6.84
N GLN A 46 -1.52 -9.46 5.65
CA GLN A 46 -2.02 -8.76 4.46
C GLN A 46 -1.91 -9.67 3.23
N TYR A 47 -2.89 -9.53 2.34
CA TYR A 47 -3.09 -10.42 1.20
C TYR A 47 -3.43 -9.62 -0.06
N ARG A 48 -2.93 -10.04 -1.22
CA ARG A 48 -3.22 -9.40 -2.51
C ARG A 48 -3.81 -10.35 -3.52
N CYS A 49 -4.79 -9.88 -4.26
CA CYS A 49 -5.38 -10.56 -5.41
C CYS A 49 -5.01 -9.79 -6.68
N ALA A 50 -3.94 -10.23 -7.35
CA ALA A 50 -3.34 -9.53 -8.48
C ALA A 50 -4.27 -9.42 -9.70
N CYS A 51 -5.15 -10.41 -9.93
CA CYS A 51 -6.08 -10.38 -11.06
C CYS A 51 -7.19 -9.33 -10.92
N MET A 52 -7.45 -8.83 -9.69
CA MET A 52 -8.49 -7.83 -9.41
C MET A 52 -7.92 -6.53 -8.81
N ASN A 53 -6.59 -6.41 -8.72
CA ASN A 53 -5.89 -5.32 -8.03
C ASN A 53 -6.43 -5.04 -6.62
N LEU A 54 -6.81 -6.10 -5.89
CA LEU A 54 -7.31 -5.95 -4.52
C LEU A 54 -6.20 -6.21 -3.52
N HIS A 55 -6.27 -5.46 -2.42
CA HIS A 55 -5.41 -5.65 -1.27
C HIS A 55 -6.28 -5.67 -0.01
N ALA A 56 -6.08 -6.71 0.79
CA ALA A 56 -6.83 -6.99 2.00
C ALA A 56 -5.89 -7.01 3.20
N TYR A 57 -6.27 -6.31 4.26
CA TYR A 57 -5.63 -6.35 5.57
C TYR A 57 -6.49 -7.20 6.51
N ASP A 58 -5.84 -8.09 7.26
CA ASP A 58 -6.46 -8.90 8.30
C ASP A 58 -6.23 -8.27 9.67
N PHE A 59 -7.31 -7.99 10.39
CA PHE A 59 -7.29 -7.50 11.77
C PHE A 59 -7.80 -8.54 12.79
N GLY A 60 -8.11 -9.75 12.35
CA GLY A 60 -8.64 -10.84 13.17
C GLY A 60 -10.16 -10.90 13.18
N ASP A 61 -10.82 -9.80 13.55
CA ASP A 61 -12.29 -9.66 13.59
C ASP A 61 -12.89 -9.19 12.26
N HIS A 62 -12.10 -8.53 11.42
CA HIS A 62 -12.56 -7.97 10.16
C HIS A 62 -11.44 -7.94 9.10
N TRP A 63 -11.86 -7.70 7.86
CA TRP A 63 -11.00 -7.35 6.74
C TRP A 63 -11.14 -5.87 6.41
N GLU A 64 -10.03 -5.19 6.12
CA GLU A 64 -10.06 -3.94 5.36
C GLU A 64 -9.60 -4.23 3.95
N ILE A 65 -10.47 -4.02 2.95
CA ILE A 65 -10.18 -4.32 1.55
C ILE A 65 -10.29 -3.04 0.74
N HIS A 66 -9.28 -2.78 -0.09
CA HIS A 66 -9.33 -1.75 -1.11
C HIS A 66 -8.88 -2.28 -2.47
N ARG A 67 -9.25 -1.54 -3.51
CA ARG A 67 -8.78 -1.76 -4.88
C ARG A 67 -7.73 -0.71 -5.22
N ASP A 68 -6.53 -1.14 -5.56
CA ASP A 68 -5.49 -0.27 -6.10
C ASP A 68 -5.87 0.15 -7.54
N LYS A 69 -5.47 1.36 -7.96
CA LYS A 69 -5.59 1.76 -9.37
C LYS A 69 -4.59 1.00 -10.22
N GLN A 70 -3.35 0.93 -9.75
CA GLN A 70 -2.24 0.33 -10.46
C GLN A 70 -1.71 -0.86 -9.69
N ASN A 71 -1.42 -1.94 -10.41
CA ASN A 71 -0.87 -3.12 -9.79
C ASN A 71 0.62 -2.89 -9.44
N PRO A 72 1.03 -2.96 -8.16
CA PRO A 72 2.42 -2.70 -7.77
C PRO A 72 3.42 -3.70 -8.35
N LEU A 73 2.97 -4.89 -8.77
CA LEU A 73 3.84 -5.92 -9.33
C LEU A 73 4.16 -5.70 -10.81
N THR A 74 3.30 -4.98 -11.55
CA THR A 74 3.47 -4.74 -12.99
C THR A 74 3.72 -3.28 -13.33
N HIS A 75 3.14 -2.35 -12.57
CA HIS A 75 3.25 -0.90 -12.75
C HIS A 75 3.67 -0.22 -11.44
N PRO A 76 4.89 -0.51 -10.93
CA PRO A 76 5.33 -0.08 -9.60
C PRO A 76 5.47 1.45 -9.49
N ILE A 77 5.84 2.14 -10.57
CA ILE A 77 6.03 3.60 -10.56
C ILE A 77 4.67 4.30 -10.49
N GLU A 78 3.74 3.88 -11.34
CA GLU A 78 2.38 4.42 -11.40
C GLU A 78 1.64 4.13 -10.09
N HIS A 79 1.81 2.94 -9.52
CA HIS A 79 1.30 2.61 -8.18
C HIS A 79 1.87 3.54 -7.09
N LEU A 80 3.17 3.81 -7.11
CA LEU A 80 3.80 4.66 -6.13
C LEU A 80 3.26 6.10 -6.18
N VAL A 81 2.96 6.61 -7.37
CA VAL A 81 2.44 7.97 -7.59
C VAL A 81 0.95 8.05 -7.25
N GLU A 82 0.14 7.08 -7.70
CA GLU A 82 -1.32 7.16 -7.63
C GLU A 82 -1.91 6.55 -6.36
N ASP A 83 -1.36 5.43 -5.87
CA ASP A 83 -1.92 4.66 -4.75
C ASP A 83 -1.09 4.82 -3.46
N ALA A 84 0.22 5.11 -3.55
CA ALA A 84 1.11 5.25 -2.40
C ALA A 84 1.85 6.62 -2.29
N PRO A 85 1.16 7.77 -2.43
CA PRO A 85 1.82 9.09 -2.44
C PRO A 85 2.56 9.44 -1.14
N ARG A 86 2.14 8.87 0.00
CA ARG A 86 2.85 9.03 1.28
C ARG A 86 4.23 8.37 1.25
N VAL A 87 4.35 7.19 0.66
CA VAL A 87 5.62 6.48 0.52
C VAL A 87 6.56 7.27 -0.39
N LEU A 88 6.03 7.79 -1.50
CA LEU A 88 6.78 8.68 -2.40
C LEU A 88 7.30 9.91 -1.66
N GLY A 89 6.44 10.59 -0.89
CA GLY A 89 6.83 11.76 -0.09
C GLY A 89 7.93 11.45 0.93
N ALA A 90 7.89 10.28 1.58
CA ALA A 90 8.93 9.84 2.50
C ALA A 90 10.28 9.63 1.79
N ILE A 91 10.28 8.96 0.63
CA ILE A 91 11.50 8.75 -0.17
C ILE A 91 12.11 10.08 -0.58
N VAL A 92 11.30 11.01 -1.10
CA VAL A 92 11.75 12.34 -1.52
C VAL A 92 12.30 13.14 -0.33
N GLY A 93 11.60 13.13 0.80
CA GLY A 93 12.01 13.86 2.01
C GLY A 93 13.36 13.37 2.55
N VAL A 94 13.56 12.05 2.66
CA VAL A 94 14.85 11.47 3.08
C VAL A 94 15.96 11.82 2.09
N GLY A 95 15.70 11.70 0.78
CA GLY A 95 16.67 12.06 -0.25
C GLY A 95 17.10 13.54 -0.16
N ALA A 96 16.15 14.45 0.06
CA ALA A 96 16.43 15.88 0.20
C ALA A 96 17.28 16.19 1.45
N ILE A 97 17.02 15.53 2.57
CA ILE A 97 17.83 15.70 3.80
C ILE A 97 19.27 15.25 3.58
N VAL A 98 19.47 14.07 2.97
CA VAL A 98 20.81 13.53 2.71
C VAL A 98 21.58 14.42 1.72
N ALA A 99 20.93 14.82 0.63
CA ALA A 99 21.53 15.71 -0.36
C ALA A 99 21.87 17.09 0.25
N GLY A 100 20.96 17.67 1.02
CA GLY A 100 21.18 18.93 1.71
C GLY A 100 22.35 18.87 2.69
N ALA A 101 22.47 17.78 3.45
CA ALA A 101 23.60 17.56 4.35
C ALA A 101 24.93 17.45 3.59
N ALA A 102 24.98 16.70 2.49
CA ALA A 102 26.17 16.58 1.65
C ALA A 102 26.60 17.94 1.07
N VAL A 103 25.65 18.70 0.52
CA VAL A 103 25.89 20.05 0.00
C VAL A 103 26.39 20.99 1.10
N TYR A 104 25.78 20.97 2.29
CA TYR A 104 26.22 21.78 3.43
C TYR A 104 27.66 21.47 3.84
N GLN A 105 28.04 20.19 3.91
CA GLN A 105 29.42 19.81 4.24
C GLN A 105 30.41 20.30 3.19
N LEU A 106 30.08 20.22 1.90
CA LEU A 106 30.91 20.78 0.83
C LEU A 106 31.10 22.30 0.99
N PHE A 107 30.03 23.05 1.24
CA PHE A 107 30.12 24.50 1.49
C PHE A 107 30.93 24.85 2.74
N LYS A 108 30.78 24.06 3.81
CA LYS A 108 31.52 24.25 5.06
C LYS A 108 33.02 23.98 4.88
N SER A 109 33.39 22.93 4.15
CA SER A 109 34.79 22.61 3.86
C SER A 109 35.47 23.69 3.02
N ARG A 110 34.78 24.25 2.02
CA ARG A 110 35.30 25.37 1.20
C ARG A 110 35.48 26.69 1.95
N LYS A 111 34.78 26.89 3.07
CA LYS A 111 34.95 28.08 3.94
C LYS A 111 36.11 27.98 4.92
N LYS A 112 36.70 26.79 5.07
CA LYS A 112 37.85 26.55 5.97
C LYS A 112 39.20 26.63 5.25
N GLU A 113 39.18 26.64 3.92
CA GLU A 113 40.32 26.97 3.04
C GLU A 113 40.39 28.48 2.83
#